data_AF-A0A6G3PVA4-F1
#
_entry.id   AF-A0A6G3PVA4-F1
#
_cell.length_a   1.000
_cell.length_b   1.000
_cell.length_c   1.000
_cell.angle_alpha   90.00
_cell.angle_beta   90.00
_cell.angle_gamma   90.00
#
_symmetry.space_group_name_H-M   'P 1'
#
loop_
_entity.id
_entity.type
_entity.pdbx_description
1 polymer ?
#
loop_
_entity_poly.entity_id
_entity_poly.type
_entity_poly.pdbx_seq_one_letter_code
_entity_poly.pdbx_strand_id
1 'polypeptide(L)'
;MIPAPAAGALDAAEEAVDLLLESGRAPGDILVLTTGEQHPWAVHELSFGEAAYWAQQDAGDDVFFADASAVDRAKPRPVVVVAANGDAGDAVARALPVARDRAAALLIVCGDPQTINSALGAGV
;
A
#
# COMPACT_ATOMS: atom_id res chain seq x y z
N MET A 1 -1.85 -11.23 -6.38
CA MET A 1 -0.49 -10.64 -6.40
C MET A 1 -0.15 -10.22 -7.82
N ILE A 2 0.66 -9.18 -7.98
CA ILE A 2 1.19 -8.69 -9.25
C ILE A 2 2.72 -8.81 -9.18
N PRO A 3 3.34 -9.74 -9.92
CA PRO A 3 4.78 -9.91 -9.92
C PRO A 3 5.50 -8.68 -10.47
N ALA A 4 6.45 -8.13 -9.71
CA ALA A 4 7.32 -7.04 -10.15
C ALA A 4 8.67 -7.11 -9.41
N PRO A 5 9.79 -6.65 -9.99
CA PRO A 5 10.99 -6.40 -9.20
C PRO A 5 10.72 -5.31 -8.15
N ALA A 6 11.48 -5.26 -7.05
CA ALA A 6 11.29 -4.24 -6.01
C ALA A 6 11.28 -2.80 -6.58
N ALA A 7 12.18 -2.50 -7.52
CA ALA A 7 12.24 -1.19 -8.18
C ALA A 7 11.01 -0.85 -9.04
N GLY A 8 10.24 -1.84 -9.49
CA GLY A 8 9.01 -1.65 -10.28
C GLY A 8 7.73 -1.99 -9.50
N ALA A 9 7.83 -2.26 -8.20
CA ALA A 9 6.69 -2.63 -7.37
C ALA A 9 5.74 -1.44 -7.14
N LEU A 10 6.27 -0.21 -7.14
CA LEU A 10 5.48 1.01 -7.03
C LEU A 10 4.69 1.26 -8.32
N ASP A 11 5.34 1.23 -9.48
CA ASP A 11 4.69 1.36 -10.78
C ASP A 11 3.57 0.31 -10.96
N ALA A 12 3.84 -0.95 -10.60
CA ALA A 12 2.84 -2.01 -10.65
C ALA A 12 1.67 -1.80 -9.67
N ALA A 13 1.88 -1.09 -8.57
CA ALA A 13 0.82 -0.71 -7.65
C ALA A 13 -0.02 0.44 -8.22
N GLU A 14 0.60 1.43 -8.87
CA GLU A 14 -0.09 2.52 -9.57
C GLU A 14 -0.97 1.99 -10.71
N GLU A 15 -0.44 1.10 -11.56
CA GLU A 15 -1.23 0.44 -12.61
C GLU A 15 -2.42 -0.34 -12.02
N ALA A 16 -2.25 -0.98 -10.86
CA ALA A 16 -3.33 -1.68 -10.18
C ALA A 16 -4.40 -0.72 -9.66
N VAL A 17 -3.99 0.45 -9.13
CA VAL A 17 -4.90 1.51 -8.69
C VAL A 17 -5.69 2.05 -9.89
N ASP A 18 -5.03 2.35 -11.00
CA ASP A 18 -5.68 2.84 -12.22
C ASP A 18 -6.76 1.85 -12.70
N LEU A 19 -6.43 0.56 -12.78
CA LEU A 19 -7.41 -0.48 -13.15
C LEU A 19 -8.58 -0.58 -12.16
N LEU A 20 -8.34 -0.41 -10.85
CA LEU A 20 -9.41 -0.40 -9.86
C LEU A 20 -10.35 0.79 -10.08
N LEU A 21 -9.80 1.98 -10.33
CA LEU A 21 -10.57 3.19 -10.62
C LEU A 21 -11.36 3.06 -11.92
N GLU A 22 -10.74 2.56 -12.99
CA GLU A 22 -11.39 2.28 -14.27
C GLU A 22 -12.52 1.25 -14.14
N SER A 23 -12.38 0.29 -13.23
CA SER A 23 -13.42 -0.69 -12.90
C SER A 23 -14.58 -0.13 -12.05
N GLY A 24 -14.49 1.14 -11.63
CA GLY A 24 -15.52 1.84 -10.87
C GLY A 24 -15.37 1.79 -9.35
N ARG A 25 -14.20 1.40 -8.81
CA ARG A 25 -13.92 1.58 -7.37
C ARG A 25 -13.87 3.07 -7.04
N ALA A 26 -14.43 3.45 -5.89
CA ALA A 26 -14.25 4.80 -5.38
C ALA A 26 -12.77 5.01 -4.96
N PRO A 27 -12.15 6.16 -5.26
CA PRO A 27 -10.79 6.46 -4.82
C PRO A 27 -10.60 6.30 -3.30
N GLY A 28 -11.55 6.81 -2.53
CA GLY A 28 -11.63 6.69 -1.07
C GLY A 28 -11.63 5.25 -0.53
N ASP A 29 -11.94 4.26 -1.37
CA ASP A 29 -11.93 2.85 -0.99
C ASP A 29 -10.54 2.20 -1.09
N ILE A 30 -9.53 2.91 -1.59
CA ILE A 30 -8.22 2.36 -1.91
C ILE A 30 -7.15 2.96 -0.99
N LEU A 31 -6.44 2.09 -0.28
CA LEU A 31 -5.22 2.40 0.47
C LEU A 31 -4.02 1.79 -0.28
N VAL A 32 -2.98 2.58 -0.50
CA VAL A 32 -1.70 2.09 -1.03
C VAL A 32 -0.64 2.16 0.06
N LEU A 33 0.07 1.06 0.28
CA LEU A 33 1.15 0.95 1.26
C LEU A 33 2.48 0.66 0.56
N THR A 34 3.50 1.48 0.82
CA THR A 34 4.88 1.23 0.35
C THR A 34 5.73 0.65 1.48
N THR A 35 6.56 -0.34 1.19
CA THR A 35 7.48 -0.92 2.19
C THR A 35 8.91 -0.39 2.11
N GLY A 36 9.22 0.40 1.08
CA GLY A 36 10.49 1.06 0.84
C GLY A 36 10.28 2.57 0.68
N GLU A 37 10.72 3.14 -0.45
CA GLU A 37 10.51 4.56 -0.73
C GLU A 37 9.02 4.91 -0.77
N GLN A 38 8.64 6.03 -0.15
CA GLN A 38 7.26 6.50 -0.18
C GLN A 38 6.88 6.99 -1.58
N HIS A 39 5.61 6.82 -1.92
CA HIS A 39 5.08 7.35 -3.17
C HIS A 39 5.28 8.89 -3.25
N PRO A 40 5.68 9.46 -4.41
CA PRO A 40 5.98 10.90 -4.54
C PRO A 40 4.85 11.83 -4.09
N TRP A 41 3.59 11.43 -4.32
CA TRP A 41 2.43 12.16 -3.81
C TRP A 41 2.43 12.24 -2.27
N ALA A 42 2.71 11.14 -1.55
CA ALA A 42 2.71 11.15 -0.08
C ALA A 42 3.82 12.05 0.46
N VAL A 43 5.01 12.00 -0.16
CA VAL A 43 6.14 12.89 0.15
C VAL A 43 5.76 14.36 -0.05
N HIS A 44 5.08 14.67 -1.15
CA HIS A 44 4.60 16.02 -1.44
C HIS A 44 3.57 16.50 -0.42
N GLU A 45 2.56 15.69 -0.10
CA GLU A 45 1.51 16.06 0.85
C GLU A 45 2.04 16.21 2.27
N LEU A 46 2.95 15.32 2.71
CA LEU A 46 3.63 15.44 3.99
C LEU A 46 4.44 16.73 4.12
N SER A 47 4.93 17.30 3.01
CA SER A 47 5.67 18.57 3.03
C SER A 47 4.81 19.77 3.48
N PHE A 48 3.48 19.66 3.37
CA PHE A 48 2.53 20.65 3.90
C PHE A 48 2.16 20.41 5.37
N GLY A 49 2.64 19.31 5.96
CA GLY A 49 2.49 18.99 7.37
C GLY A 49 1.64 17.75 7.62
N GLU A 50 2.07 16.94 8.61
CA GLU A 50 1.43 15.66 8.91
C GLU A 50 -0.06 15.79 9.26
N ALA A 51 -0.46 16.82 10.00
CA ALA A 51 -1.86 16.99 10.39
C ALA A 51 -2.78 17.15 9.17
N ALA A 52 -2.37 17.95 8.18
CA ALA A 52 -3.12 18.15 6.95
C ALA A 52 -3.15 16.87 6.10
N TYR A 53 -1.99 16.21 5.93
CA TYR A 53 -1.87 14.94 5.22
C TYR A 53 -2.79 13.85 5.80
N TRP A 54 -2.77 13.64 7.12
CA TRP A 54 -3.61 12.62 7.75
C TRP A 54 -5.09 12.97 7.80
N ALA A 55 -5.45 14.26 7.75
CA ALA A 55 -6.84 14.68 7.60
C ALA A 55 -7.43 14.26 6.23
N GLN A 56 -6.60 14.08 5.19
CA GLN A 56 -7.05 13.58 3.89
C GLN A 56 -7.50 12.11 3.98
N GLN A 57 -6.83 11.29 4.79
CA GLN A 57 -7.30 9.95 5.08
C GLN A 57 -8.67 9.97 5.76
N ASP A 58 -8.89 10.93 6.68
CA ASP A 58 -10.16 11.08 7.38
C ASP A 58 -11.29 11.53 6.46
N ALA A 59 -11.00 12.40 5.50
CA ALA A 59 -11.94 12.82 4.47
C ALA A 59 -12.34 11.66 3.56
N GLY A 60 -11.35 10.85 3.13
CA GLY A 60 -11.62 9.66 2.33
C GLY A 60 -12.14 9.97 0.92
N ASP A 61 -11.84 11.15 0.38
CA ASP A 61 -12.27 11.56 -0.96
C ASP A 61 -11.40 10.93 -2.05
N ASP A 62 -10.11 10.71 -1.76
CA ASP A 62 -9.09 10.24 -2.70
C ASP A 62 -8.37 8.95 -2.26
N VAL A 63 -7.62 8.35 -3.20
CA VAL A 63 -6.67 7.27 -2.91
C VAL A 63 -5.67 7.76 -1.87
N PHE A 64 -5.46 6.99 -0.81
CA PHE A 64 -4.53 7.37 0.23
C PHE A 64 -3.27 6.51 0.13
N PHE A 65 -2.11 7.16 0.06
CA PHE A 65 -0.81 6.50 0.03
C PHE A 65 -0.11 6.71 1.36
N ALA A 66 0.42 5.65 1.95
CA ALA A 66 1.18 5.71 3.20
C ALA A 66 2.36 4.74 3.21
N ASP A 67 3.34 5.06 4.04
CA ASP A 67 4.39 4.11 4.38
C ASP A 67 3.84 2.97 5.25
N ALA A 68 4.33 1.75 5.03
CA ALA A 68 3.91 0.58 5.80
C ALA A 68 4.25 0.68 7.29
N SER A 69 5.23 1.49 7.71
CA SER A 69 5.48 1.77 9.13
C SER A 69 4.36 2.57 9.80
N ALA A 70 3.53 3.27 9.00
CA ALA A 70 2.37 4.01 9.48
C ALA A 70 1.04 3.24 9.36
N VAL A 71 1.10 1.95 9.01
CA VAL A 71 -0.09 1.11 8.78
C VAL A 71 -1.02 1.01 9.98
N ASP A 72 -0.49 1.16 11.20
CA ASP A 72 -1.31 1.15 12.42
C ASP A 72 -2.19 2.40 12.58
N ARG A 73 -1.74 3.52 12.00
CA ARG A 73 -2.50 4.77 11.90
C ARG A 73 -3.45 4.77 10.69
N ALA A 74 -3.21 3.90 9.72
CA ALA A 74 -4.04 3.81 8.54
C ALA A 74 -5.43 3.23 8.88
N LYS A 75 -6.47 3.85 8.35
CA LYS A 75 -7.84 3.35 8.49
C LYS A 75 -8.05 2.14 7.57
N PRO A 76 -8.82 1.12 8.00
CA PRO A 76 -9.23 0.05 7.10
C PRO A 76 -9.97 0.61 5.88
N ARG A 77 -9.69 0.03 4.72
CA ARG A 77 -10.35 0.38 3.45
C ARG A 77 -10.78 -0.90 2.72
N PRO A 78 -11.81 -0.86 1.86
CA PRO A 78 -12.22 -2.01 1.06
C PRO A 78 -11.07 -2.63 0.26
N VAL A 79 -10.14 -1.82 -0.25
CA VAL A 79 -8.94 -2.28 -0.96
C VAL A 79 -7.68 -1.78 -0.31
N VAL A 80 -6.72 -2.68 -0.14
CA VAL A 80 -5.33 -2.33 0.17
C VAL A 80 -4.43 -2.86 -0.94
N VAL A 81 -3.59 -2.00 -1.49
CA VAL A 81 -2.53 -2.34 -2.43
C VAL A 81 -1.19 -2.16 -1.73
N VAL A 82 -0.35 -3.19 -1.69
CA VAL A 82 0.97 -3.13 -1.07
C VAL A 82 2.03 -3.16 -2.17
N ALA A 83 2.81 -2.10 -2.28
CA ALA A 83 4.04 -2.07 -3.08
C ALA A 83 5.20 -2.54 -2.20
N ALA A 84 5.68 -3.77 -2.45
CA ALA A 84 6.88 -4.32 -1.83
C ALA A 84 8.14 -3.78 -2.53
N ASN A 85 8.31 -2.45 -2.47
CA ASN A 85 9.37 -1.69 -3.14
C ASN A 85 10.63 -1.48 -2.29
N GLY A 86 10.71 -2.15 -1.13
CA GLY A 86 11.89 -2.18 -0.28
C GLY A 86 12.74 -3.42 -0.54
N ASP A 87 14.03 -3.28 -0.30
CA ASP A 87 15.06 -4.32 -0.37
C ASP A 87 15.06 -5.26 0.86
N ALA A 88 14.37 -4.87 1.94
CA ALA A 88 14.26 -5.65 3.17
C ALA A 88 12.98 -6.51 3.21
N GLY A 89 13.12 -7.82 3.00
CA GLY A 89 12.01 -8.77 3.13
C GLY A 89 11.30 -8.76 4.51
N ASP A 90 11.98 -8.28 5.56
CA ASP A 90 11.40 -8.10 6.90
C ASP A 90 10.34 -6.98 6.92
N ALA A 91 10.52 -5.90 6.16
CA ALA A 91 9.51 -4.85 6.04
C ALA A 91 8.22 -5.41 5.41
N VAL A 92 8.35 -6.22 4.36
CA VAL A 92 7.22 -6.92 3.71
C VAL A 92 6.57 -7.92 4.68
N ALA A 93 7.36 -8.71 5.40
CA ALA A 93 6.86 -9.68 6.38
C ALA A 93 6.07 -9.04 7.52
N ARG A 94 6.49 -7.86 8.00
CA ARG A 94 5.74 -7.10 9.01
C ARG A 94 4.51 -6.40 8.43
N ALA A 95 4.61 -5.87 7.20
CA ALA A 95 3.55 -5.10 6.58
C ALA A 95 2.35 -5.97 6.16
N LEU A 96 2.60 -7.15 5.58
CA LEU A 96 1.55 -7.97 4.97
C LEU A 96 0.43 -8.42 5.94
N PRO A 97 0.73 -8.90 7.17
CA PRO A 97 -0.32 -9.24 8.14
C PRO A 97 -1.19 -8.03 8.47
N VAL A 98 -0.59 -6.87 8.73
CA VAL A 98 -1.36 -5.67 9.09
C VAL A 98 -2.13 -5.13 7.90
N ALA A 99 -1.54 -5.12 6.70
CA ALA A 99 -2.23 -4.75 5.47
C ALA A 99 -3.44 -5.64 5.20
N ARG A 100 -3.34 -6.94 5.50
CA ARG A 100 -4.46 -7.88 5.44
C ARG A 100 -5.58 -7.51 6.41
N ASP A 101 -5.24 -7.09 7.64
CA ASP A 101 -6.24 -6.65 8.62
C ASP A 101 -6.90 -5.30 8.24
N ARG A 102 -6.20 -4.45 7.48
CA ARG A 102 -6.76 -3.20 6.94
C ARG A 102 -7.60 -3.41 5.67
N ALA A 103 -7.41 -4.52 4.95
CA ALA A 103 -8.13 -4.83 3.72
C ALA A 103 -9.49 -5.49 4.02
N ALA A 104 -10.57 -4.71 3.95
CA ALA A 104 -11.91 -5.23 4.26
C ALA A 104 -12.46 -6.18 3.18
N ALA A 105 -12.01 -6.08 1.93
CA ALA A 105 -12.50 -6.92 0.83
C ALA A 105 -11.38 -7.47 -0.07
N LEU A 106 -10.35 -6.68 -0.37
CA LEU A 106 -9.31 -7.06 -1.33
C LEU A 106 -7.93 -6.59 -0.88
N LEU A 107 -6.97 -7.51 -0.87
CA LEU A 107 -5.55 -7.22 -0.73
C LEU A 107 -4.83 -7.55 -2.04
N ILE A 108 -4.17 -6.56 -2.63
CA ILE A 108 -3.27 -6.72 -3.78
C ILE A 108 -1.85 -6.48 -3.27
N VAL A 109 -0.91 -7.31 -3.70
CA VAL A 109 0.51 -7.17 -3.35
C VAL A 109 1.30 -7.15 -4.65
N CYS A 110 2.06 -6.09 -4.85
CA CYS A 110 2.92 -5.84 -6.01
C CYS A 110 4.38 -5.98 -5.57
N GLY A 111 5.16 -6.85 -6.23
CA GLY A 111 6.57 -7.05 -5.91
C GLY A 111 7.07 -8.47 -6.12
N ASP A 112 8.26 -8.75 -5.59
CA ASP A 112 8.99 -9.99 -5.88
C ASP A 112 8.25 -11.20 -5.31
N PRO A 113 7.87 -12.18 -6.15
CA PRO A 113 7.12 -13.35 -5.70
C PRO A 113 7.81 -14.16 -4.60
N GLN A 114 9.14 -14.28 -4.64
CA GLN A 114 9.87 -15.04 -3.64
C GLN A 114 9.80 -14.35 -2.28
N THR A 115 9.98 -13.03 -2.25
CA THR A 115 9.90 -12.19 -1.05
C THR A 115 8.50 -12.25 -0.45
N ILE A 116 7.45 -12.08 -1.28
CA ILE A 116 6.05 -12.13 -0.83
C ILE A 116 5.69 -13.53 -0.31
N ASN A 117 6.04 -14.59 -1.03
CA ASN A 117 5.72 -15.96 -0.62
C ASN A 117 6.47 -16.35 0.66
N SER A 118 7.73 -15.91 0.82
CA SER A 118 8.48 -16.11 2.06
C SER A 118 7.79 -15.42 3.24
N ALA A 119 7.36 -14.17 3.07
CA ALA A 119 6.63 -13.42 4.08
C ALA A 119 5.28 -14.06 4.45
N LEU A 120 4.57 -14.65 3.48
CA LEU A 120 3.31 -15.37 3.72
C LEU A 120 3.52 -16.76 4.35
N GLY A 121 4.67 -17.40 4.10
CA GLY A 121 5.03 -18.73 4.60
C GLY A 121 5.77 -18.73 5.95
N ALA A 122 6.30 -17.59 6.40
CA ALA A 122 6.97 -17.44 7.69
C ALA A 122 6.03 -17.46 8.91
N GLY A 123 4.72 -17.66 8.70
CA GLY A 123 3.70 -17.71 9.73
C GLY A 123 3.17 -19.12 10.09
N VAL A 124 3.89 -20.20 9.73
CA VAL A 124 3.55 -21.59 10.10
C VAL A 124 4.43 -22.16 11.19
#